data_AF-A0A7J9KB75-F1
#
_entry.id   AF-A0A7J9KB75-F1
#
_cell.length_a   1.000
_cell.length_b   1.000
_cell.length_c   1.000
_cell.angle_alpha   90.00
_cell.angle_beta   90.00
_cell.angle_gamma   90.00
#
_symmetry.space_group_name_H-M   'P 1'
#
loop_
_entity.id
_entity.type
_entity.pdbx_description
1 polymer ?
#
loop_
_entity_poly.entity_id
_entity_poly.type
_entity_poly.pdbx_seq_one_letter_code
_entity_poly.pdbx_strand_id
1 'polypeptide(L)'
;MKAVYFTGFLESLWRDIDLNRLNNDPSQDLNLIIISHGLASRVFLMKWFKWTVEQFERLYNPGNCEIRVMELGRGGEYSLAIHHTDEELQEWGLSPEMIEDQKWRINANKTDLNDHCKWYLNSFFDNELDSDEDVKEEDIDSDDDSKDIFLDTDS
;
A
#
# COMPACT_ATOMS: atom_id res chain seq x y z
N MET A 1 -17.35 8.14 24.83
CA MET A 1 -17.56 7.08 23.82
C MET A 1 -16.58 7.36 22.69
N LYS A 2 -15.52 6.56 22.53
CA LYS A 2 -14.58 6.71 21.42
C LYS A 2 -15.12 5.89 20.26
N ALA A 3 -15.68 6.54 19.25
CA ALA A 3 -15.97 5.90 17.98
C ALA A 3 -14.61 5.62 17.31
N VAL A 4 -14.22 4.35 17.22
CA VAL A 4 -13.09 3.93 16.40
C VAL A 4 -13.67 3.63 15.03
N TYR A 5 -13.46 4.55 14.10
CA TYR A 5 -13.83 4.34 12.70
C TYR A 5 -13.01 3.18 12.15
N PHE A 6 -13.64 2.29 11.38
CA PHE A 6 -12.98 1.14 10.74
C PHE A 6 -11.70 1.55 9.99
N THR A 7 -11.72 2.72 9.37
CA THR A 7 -10.57 3.34 8.70
C THR A 7 -9.41 3.64 9.65
N GLY A 8 -9.67 4.23 10.82
CA GLY A 8 -8.65 4.55 11.83
C GLY A 8 -8.05 3.31 12.50
N PHE A 9 -8.83 2.24 12.63
CA PHE A 9 -8.31 0.94 13.08
C PHE A 9 -7.35 0.34 12.06
N LEU A 10 -7.74 0.27 10.78
CA LEU A 10 -6.90 -0.29 9.73
C LEU A 10 -5.59 0.48 9.54
N GLU A 11 -5.65 1.81 9.62
CA GLU A 11 -4.46 2.65 9.48
C GLU A 11 -3.48 2.44 10.64
N SER A 12 -3.98 2.33 11.87
CA SER A 12 -3.14 2.06 13.04
C SER A 12 -2.53 0.66 12.95
N LEU A 13 -3.33 -0.35 12.59
CA LEU A 13 -2.88 -1.72 12.40
C LEU A 13 -1.78 -1.79 11.33
N TRP A 14 -1.98 -1.14 10.19
CA TRP A 14 -1.01 -1.14 9.10
C TRP A 14 0.32 -0.52 9.52
N ARG A 15 0.31 0.61 10.24
CA ARG A 15 1.53 1.20 10.81
C ARG A 15 2.21 0.30 11.83
N ASP A 16 1.45 -0.39 12.67
CA ASP A 16 2.01 -1.29 13.68
C ASP A 16 2.68 -2.52 13.04
N ILE A 17 2.14 -3.01 11.92
CA ILE A 17 2.76 -4.07 11.09
C ILE A 17 4.03 -3.53 10.43
N ASP A 18 3.96 -2.38 9.75
CA ASP A 18 5.08 -1.79 9.01
C ASP A 18 6.27 -1.43 9.92
N LEU A 19 5.98 -0.89 11.11
CA LEU A 19 7.00 -0.58 12.12
C LEU A 19 7.53 -1.82 12.87
N ASN A 20 7.11 -3.03 12.48
CA ASN A 20 7.44 -4.30 13.16
C ASN A 20 7.14 -4.26 14.67
N ARG A 21 6.21 -3.41 15.12
CA ARG A 21 5.93 -3.20 16.56
C ARG A 21 5.23 -4.38 17.20
N LEU A 22 4.64 -5.24 16.38
CA LEU A 22 4.00 -6.47 16.81
C LEU A 22 5.00 -7.63 16.92
N ASN A 23 6.15 -7.54 16.23
CA ASN A 23 7.26 -8.48 16.28
C ASN A 23 8.19 -8.16 17.45
N ASN A 24 7.71 -8.45 18.68
CA ASN A 24 8.52 -8.26 19.90
C ASN A 24 9.67 -9.26 20.02
N ASP A 25 9.65 -10.36 19.26
CA ASP A 25 10.69 -11.37 19.20
C ASP A 25 10.96 -11.77 17.73
N PRO A 26 12.18 -11.55 17.19
CA PRO A 26 12.53 -11.92 15.83
C PRO A 26 12.57 -13.44 15.58
N SER A 27 12.38 -14.26 16.62
CA SER A 27 12.28 -15.73 16.51
C SER A 27 10.85 -16.26 16.39
N GLN A 28 9.83 -15.40 16.42
CA GLN A 28 8.42 -15.79 16.34
C GLN A 28 7.77 -15.22 15.07
N ASP A 29 7.13 -16.09 14.30
CA ASP A 29 6.33 -15.70 13.14
C ASP A 29 5.03 -15.04 13.60
N LEU A 30 4.84 -13.77 13.27
CA LEU A 30 3.61 -13.04 13.56
C LEU A 30 2.48 -13.45 12.62
N ASN A 31 1.44 -14.02 13.20
CA ASN A 31 0.21 -14.38 12.51
C ASN A 31 -0.92 -13.47 13.01
N LEU A 32 -1.58 -12.78 12.08
CA LEU A 32 -2.70 -11.89 12.37
C LEU A 32 -4.01 -12.48 11.87
N ILE A 33 -5.03 -12.51 12.72
CA ILE A 33 -6.40 -12.88 12.35
C ILE A 33 -7.30 -11.65 12.45
N ILE A 34 -7.95 -11.30 11.34
CA ILE A 34 -8.90 -10.19 11.28
C ILE A 34 -10.30 -10.78 11.11
N ILE A 35 -11.20 -10.49 12.05
CA ILE A 35 -12.62 -10.87 11.97
C ILE A 35 -13.42 -9.60 11.68
N SER A 36 -14.12 -9.58 10.56
CA SER A 36 -14.83 -8.39 10.09
C SER A 36 -16.06 -8.74 9.24
N HIS A 37 -16.75 -7.71 8.76
CA HIS A 37 -17.83 -7.83 7.79
C HIS A 37 -17.26 -7.95 6.36
N GLY A 38 -18.04 -8.51 5.43
CA GLY A 38 -17.54 -8.74 4.07
C GLY A 38 -17.14 -7.45 3.32
N LEU A 39 -17.95 -6.38 3.41
CA LEU A 39 -17.62 -5.09 2.79
C LEU A 39 -16.34 -4.50 3.38
N ALA A 40 -16.22 -4.54 4.70
CA ALA A 40 -15.05 -4.07 5.42
C ALA A 40 -13.79 -4.86 5.02
N SER A 41 -13.91 -6.18 4.81
CA SER A 41 -12.82 -7.04 4.33
C SER A 41 -12.41 -6.70 2.90
N ARG A 42 -13.36 -6.41 2.01
CA ARG A 42 -13.04 -5.95 0.64
C ARG A 42 -12.30 -4.61 0.65
N VAL A 43 -12.75 -3.65 1.47
CA VAL A 43 -12.10 -2.35 1.62
C VAL A 43 -10.68 -2.50 2.18
N PHE A 44 -10.49 -3.42 3.12
CA PHE A 44 -9.17 -3.77 3.62
C PHE A 44 -8.25 -4.29 2.51
N LEU A 45 -8.71 -5.26 1.72
CA LEU A 45 -7.93 -5.83 0.61
C LEU A 45 -7.61 -4.77 -0.46
N MET A 46 -8.59 -3.92 -0.82
CA MET A 46 -8.38 -2.79 -1.73
C MET A 46 -7.30 -1.86 -1.21
N LYS A 47 -7.35 -1.48 0.08
CA LYS A 47 -6.37 -0.57 0.68
C LYS A 47 -4.99 -1.22 0.81
N TRP A 48 -4.94 -2.53 1.02
CA TRP A 48 -3.71 -3.30 1.15
C TRP A 48 -2.99 -3.42 -0.18
N PHE A 49 -3.67 -3.99 -1.18
CA PHE A 49 -3.11 -4.24 -2.51
C PHE A 49 -3.17 -3.02 -3.45
N LYS A 50 -3.67 -1.89 -2.96
CA LYS A 50 -3.80 -0.64 -3.71
C LYS A 50 -4.63 -0.81 -4.99
N TRP A 51 -5.67 -1.64 -4.91
CA TRP A 51 -6.58 -1.85 -6.03
C TRP A 51 -7.38 -0.58 -6.36
N THR A 52 -7.68 -0.39 -7.64
CA THR A 52 -8.51 0.73 -8.11
C THR A 52 -9.96 0.57 -7.67
N VAL A 53 -10.76 1.63 -7.82
CA VAL A 53 -12.20 1.57 -7.53
C VAL A 53 -12.88 0.55 -8.45
N GLU A 54 -12.54 0.51 -9.74
CA GLU A 54 -13.14 -0.44 -10.69
C GLU A 54 -12.77 -1.89 -10.35
N GLN A 55 -11.54 -2.14 -9.92
CA GLN A 55 -11.10 -3.45 -9.43
C GLN A 55 -11.85 -3.84 -8.16
N PHE A 56 -12.00 -2.90 -7.22
CA PHE A 56 -12.75 -3.13 -5.98
C PHE A 56 -14.23 -3.47 -6.24
N GLU A 57 -14.90 -2.77 -7.15
CA GLU A 57 -16.32 -2.99 -7.45
C GLU A 57 -16.60 -4.40 -7.98
N ARG A 58 -15.64 -5.00 -8.68
CA ARG A 58 -15.74 -6.37 -9.22
C ARG A 58 -15.68 -7.45 -8.14
N LEU A 59 -15.06 -7.16 -7.00
CA LEU A 59 -14.89 -8.15 -5.93
C LEU A 59 -16.24 -8.59 -5.38
N TYR A 60 -16.37 -9.89 -5.15
CA TYR A 60 -17.52 -10.44 -4.44
C TYR A 60 -17.32 -10.39 -2.94
N ASN A 61 -18.44 -10.21 -2.25
CA ASN A 61 -18.46 -10.23 -0.80
C ASN A 61 -18.12 -11.65 -0.32
N PRO A 62 -17.18 -11.83 0.62
CA PRO A 62 -16.94 -13.13 1.22
C PRO A 62 -18.24 -13.71 1.79
N GLY A 63 -18.41 -15.02 1.66
CA GLY A 63 -19.43 -15.79 2.34
C GLY A 63 -19.28 -15.74 3.86
N ASN A 64 -20.32 -16.18 4.57
CA ASN A 64 -20.25 -16.27 6.03
C ASN A 64 -19.17 -17.27 6.45
N CYS A 65 -18.24 -16.82 7.31
CA CYS A 65 -17.09 -17.60 7.76
C CYS A 65 -16.13 -18.02 6.62
N GLU A 66 -16.16 -17.35 5.47
CA GLU A 66 -15.14 -17.52 4.43
C GLU A 66 -13.81 -16.97 4.93
N ILE A 67 -12.72 -17.70 4.63
CA ILE A 67 -11.36 -17.35 5.02
C ILE A 67 -10.59 -16.95 3.77
N ARG A 68 -9.86 -15.84 3.85
CA ARG A 68 -8.89 -15.43 2.83
C ARG A 68 -7.54 -15.26 3.50
N VAL A 69 -6.55 -16.00 3.03
CA VAL A 69 -5.20 -15.99 3.60
C VAL A 69 -4.28 -15.12 2.75
N MET A 70 -3.59 -14.19 3.41
CA MET A 70 -2.51 -13.42 2.82
C MET A 70 -1.21 -13.89 3.45
N GLU A 71 -0.26 -14.34 2.65
CA GLU A 71 1.04 -14.80 3.12
C GLU A 71 2.15 -13.92 2.56
N LEU A 72 3.21 -13.72 3.36
CA LEU A 72 4.39 -12.98 2.97
C LEU A 72 5.21 -13.79 1.95
N GLY A 73 5.29 -13.31 0.72
CA GLY A 73 6.15 -13.88 -0.32
C GLY A 73 7.64 -13.69 -0.04
N ARG A 74 8.49 -14.28 -0.88
CA ARG A 74 9.96 -14.18 -0.76
C ARG A 74 10.45 -12.74 -0.87
N GLY A 75 9.66 -11.91 -1.54
CA GLY A 75 9.89 -10.49 -1.75
C GLY A 75 9.66 -9.58 -0.56
N GLY A 76 9.07 -10.09 0.51
CA GLY A 76 8.58 -9.27 1.62
C GLY A 76 7.23 -8.60 1.36
N GLU A 77 6.51 -9.03 0.31
CA GLU A 77 5.16 -8.58 0.00
C GLU A 77 4.13 -9.65 0.30
N TYR A 78 2.99 -9.25 0.84
CA TYR A 78 1.89 -10.18 1.03
C TYR A 78 1.20 -10.49 -0.30
N SER A 79 0.74 -11.72 -0.46
CA SER A 79 0.01 -12.18 -1.64
C SER A 79 -1.12 -13.14 -1.26
N LEU A 80 -2.25 -13.05 -1.98
CA LEU A 80 -3.33 -14.03 -1.93
C LEU A 80 -3.01 -15.29 -2.74
N ALA A 81 -2.15 -15.19 -3.76
CA ALA A 81 -1.90 -16.28 -4.71
C ALA A 81 -0.99 -17.40 -4.18
N ILE A 82 -0.50 -17.29 -2.93
CA ILE A 82 0.33 -18.34 -2.32
C ILE A 82 -0.53 -19.51 -1.84
N HIS A 83 -1.70 -19.21 -1.27
CA HIS A 83 -2.60 -20.21 -0.67
C HIS A 83 -3.87 -20.47 -1.48
N HIS A 84 -4.07 -19.77 -2.59
CA HIS A 84 -5.31 -19.84 -3.39
C HIS A 84 -4.99 -20.02 -4.86
N THR A 85 -5.83 -20.79 -5.53
CA THR A 85 -5.76 -21.06 -6.97
C THR A 85 -6.27 -19.88 -7.78
N ASP A 86 -5.87 -19.78 -9.05
CA ASP A 86 -6.36 -18.75 -9.96
C ASP A 86 -7.88 -18.78 -10.09
N GLU A 87 -8.46 -19.99 -10.13
CA GLU A 87 -9.89 -20.20 -10.23
C GLU A 87 -10.62 -19.63 -9.02
N GLU A 88 -10.13 -19.89 -7.80
CA GLU A 88 -10.71 -19.31 -6.57
C GLU A 88 -10.61 -17.78 -6.56
N LEU A 89 -9.47 -17.22 -6.99
CA LEU A 89 -9.30 -15.77 -7.08
C LEU A 89 -10.27 -15.15 -8.08
N GLN A 90 -10.50 -15.80 -9.22
CA GLN A 90 -11.50 -15.36 -10.22
C GLN A 90 -12.92 -15.47 -9.67
N GLU A 91 -13.24 -16.53 -8.94
CA GLU A 91 -14.53 -16.69 -8.26
C GLU A 91 -14.78 -15.58 -7.23
N TRP A 92 -13.74 -14.98 -6.65
CA TRP A 92 -13.85 -13.82 -5.77
C TRP A 92 -13.95 -12.48 -6.51
N GLY A 93 -13.93 -12.50 -7.84
CA GLY A 93 -14.04 -11.33 -8.70
C GLY A 93 -12.72 -10.63 -9.00
N LEU A 94 -11.56 -11.26 -8.76
CA LEU A 94 -10.28 -10.70 -9.18
C LEU A 94 -10.17 -10.77 -10.71
N SER A 95 -9.75 -9.65 -11.33
CA SER A 95 -9.44 -9.63 -12.75
C SER A 95 -8.14 -10.40 -13.04
N PRO A 96 -7.90 -10.81 -14.29
CA PRO A 96 -6.63 -11.44 -14.67
C PRO A 96 -5.40 -10.60 -14.30
N GLU A 97 -5.50 -9.28 -14.49
CA GLU A 97 -4.45 -8.31 -14.10
C GLU A 97 -4.17 -8.35 -12.59
N MET A 98 -5.21 -8.39 -11.74
CA MET A 98 -5.06 -8.49 -10.30
C MET A 98 -4.38 -9.81 -9.91
N ILE A 99 -4.71 -10.91 -10.58
CA ILE A 99 -4.11 -12.23 -10.31
C ILE A 99 -2.64 -12.25 -10.71
N GLU A 100 -2.29 -11.63 -11.84
CA GLU A 100 -0.90 -11.46 -12.26
C GLU A 100 -0.10 -10.63 -11.24
N ASP A 101 -0.67 -9.53 -10.74
CA ASP A 101 -0.07 -8.74 -9.64
C ASP A 101 0.14 -9.61 -8.39
N GLN A 102 -0.87 -10.39 -7.97
CA GLN A 102 -0.73 -11.26 -6.80
C GLN A 102 0.39 -12.30 -6.99
N LYS A 103 0.54 -12.88 -8.19
CA LYS A 103 1.64 -13.81 -8.49
C LYS A 103 2.99 -13.12 -8.52
N TRP A 104 3.05 -11.89 -9.05
CA TRP A 104 4.28 -11.10 -9.06
C TRP A 104 4.76 -10.79 -7.63
N ARG A 105 3.85 -10.42 -6.72
CA ARG A 105 4.14 -10.15 -5.29
C ARG A 105 4.80 -11.31 -4.56
N ILE A 106 4.58 -12.56 -5.00
CA ILE A 106 5.25 -13.74 -4.39
C ILE A 106 6.77 -13.66 -4.55
N ASN A 107 7.25 -13.10 -5.66
CA ASN A 107 8.66 -13.15 -6.08
C ASN A 107 9.33 -11.76 -6.21
N ALA A 108 8.59 -10.66 -6.06
CA ALA A 108 9.10 -9.30 -6.29
C ALA A 108 10.30 -8.97 -5.39
N ASN A 109 11.34 -8.31 -5.90
CA ASN A 109 12.44 -7.85 -5.05
C ASN A 109 12.17 -6.42 -4.53
N LYS A 110 12.79 -6.06 -3.40
CA LYS A 110 12.58 -4.79 -2.71
C LYS A 110 12.84 -3.54 -3.58
N THR A 111 13.69 -3.63 -4.60
CA THR A 111 13.96 -2.55 -5.56
C THR A 111 12.83 -2.35 -6.55
N ASP A 112 12.25 -3.44 -7.07
CA ASP A 112 11.14 -3.39 -8.04
C ASP A 112 9.85 -2.85 -7.38
N LEU A 113 9.78 -2.92 -6.06
CA LEU A 113 8.66 -2.44 -5.26
C LEU A 113 8.50 -0.92 -5.27
N ASN A 114 9.63 -0.19 -5.21
CA ASN A 114 9.61 1.27 -5.16
C ASN A 114 9.07 1.87 -6.46
N ASP A 115 9.36 1.23 -7.58
CA ASP A 115 8.89 1.65 -8.90
C ASP A 115 7.42 1.26 -9.12
N HIS A 116 7.01 0.08 -8.65
CA HIS A 116 5.61 -0.33 -8.65
C HIS A 116 4.74 0.61 -7.78
N CYS A 117 5.15 0.94 -6.55
CA CYS A 117 4.40 1.85 -5.68
C CYS A 117 4.18 3.26 -6.27
N LYS A 118 5.15 3.80 -7.02
CA LYS A 118 5.02 5.11 -7.68
C LYS A 118 3.97 5.11 -8.77
N TRP A 119 3.92 4.06 -9.59
CA TRP A 119 2.87 3.88 -10.60
C TRP A 119 1.47 3.88 -9.97
N TYR A 120 1.28 3.15 -8.87
CA TYR A 120 -0.05 3.01 -8.25
C TYR A 120 -0.56 4.28 -7.59
N LEU A 121 0.34 5.04 -6.94
CA LEU A 121 -0.03 6.35 -6.40
C LEU A 121 -0.55 7.27 -7.51
N ASN A 122 0.15 7.30 -8.64
CA ASN A 122 -0.29 8.08 -9.80
C ASN A 122 -1.65 7.58 -10.29
N SER A 123 -1.80 6.29 -10.62
CA SER A 123 -3.07 5.76 -11.14
C SER A 123 -4.27 5.92 -10.17
N PHE A 124 -4.06 5.92 -8.86
CA PHE A 124 -5.13 6.13 -7.88
C PHE A 124 -5.62 7.58 -7.84
N PHE A 125 -4.72 8.55 -8.05
CA PHE A 125 -5.03 9.99 -8.05
C PHE A 125 -5.25 10.56 -9.46
N ASP A 126 -4.85 9.86 -10.52
CA ASP A 126 -5.01 10.30 -11.92
C ASP A 126 -6.49 10.46 -12.31
N ASN A 127 -7.40 9.76 -11.63
CA ASN A 127 -8.85 9.97 -11.80
C ASN A 127 -9.39 11.25 -11.13
N GLU A 128 -8.58 11.94 -10.31
CA GLU A 128 -8.94 13.22 -9.66
C GLU A 128 -8.07 14.42 -10.11
N LEU A 129 -7.03 14.23 -10.92
CA LEU A 129 -6.10 15.29 -11.33
C LEU A 129 -6.34 15.88 -12.72
N ASP A 130 -7.50 15.62 -13.35
CA ASP A 130 -7.88 16.29 -14.61
C ASP A 130 -8.28 17.78 -14.43
N SER A 131 -7.99 18.39 -13.28
CA SER A 131 -7.98 19.84 -13.09
C SER A 131 -6.96 20.23 -12.02
N ASP A 132 -5.73 20.56 -12.42
CA ASP A 132 -5.14 21.89 -12.25
C ASP A 132 -3.60 21.85 -12.32
N GLU A 133 -3.10 22.49 -13.40
CA GLU A 133 -1.81 23.15 -13.63
C GLU A 133 -0.47 22.56 -13.10
N ASP A 134 0.41 22.27 -14.05
CA ASP A 134 1.84 21.96 -13.92
C ASP A 134 2.57 22.77 -12.82
N VAL A 135 2.95 22.12 -11.72
CA VAL A 135 3.99 22.65 -10.82
C VAL A 135 5.33 22.09 -11.26
N LYS A 136 6.14 22.94 -11.90
CA LYS A 136 7.54 22.67 -12.22
C LYS A 136 8.34 22.55 -10.91
N GLU A 137 9.06 21.44 -10.75
CA GLU A 137 10.08 21.29 -9.71
C GLU A 137 11.17 22.35 -9.93
N GLU A 138 11.29 23.32 -9.02
CA GLU A 138 12.47 24.18 -8.91
C GLU A 138 13.45 23.53 -7.93
N ASP A 139 14.61 23.14 -8.47
CA ASP A 139 15.75 22.61 -7.72
C ASP A 139 16.23 23.62 -6.67
N ILE A 140 16.19 23.22 -5.39
CA ILE A 140 16.83 23.96 -4.29
C ILE A 140 18.31 23.54 -4.27
N ASP A 141 19.16 24.33 -4.91
CA ASP A 141 20.61 24.19 -4.81
C ASP A 141 21.07 24.74 -3.45
N SER A 142 21.73 23.88 -2.69
CA SER A 142 22.32 24.19 -1.39
C SER A 142 23.75 24.67 -1.56
N ASP A 143 23.98 25.99 -1.51
CA ASP A 143 25.32 26.56 -1.38
C ASP A 143 25.50 27.25 -0.02
N ASP A 144 26.23 26.54 0.84
CA ASP A 144 26.94 27.05 2.02
C ASP A 144 28.23 27.73 1.54
N ASP A 145 28.37 29.04 1.71
CA ASP A 145 29.70 29.63 1.91
C ASP A 145 29.61 30.96 2.66
N SER A 146 29.93 30.88 3.95
CA SER A 146 30.23 32.03 4.80
C SER A 146 31.58 32.64 4.39
N LYS A 147 31.62 33.86 3.86
CA LYS A 147 32.80 34.73 3.94
C LYS A 147 32.42 36.20 4.15
N ASP A 148 32.75 36.67 5.35
CA ASP A 148 32.91 38.06 5.74
C ASP A 148 33.78 38.84 4.74
N ILE A 149 33.26 39.93 4.19
CA ILE A 149 34.05 41.09 3.75
C ILE A 149 33.28 42.36 4.12
N PHE A 150 33.57 42.88 5.31
CA PHE A 150 33.49 44.32 5.58
C PHE A 150 34.66 44.97 4.84
N LEU A 151 34.42 46.01 4.04
CA LEU A 151 35.36 47.11 3.79
C LEU A 151 34.63 48.30 3.13
N ASP A 152 34.53 49.35 3.94
CA ASP A 152 34.57 50.79 3.68
C ASP A 152 33.58 51.47 2.71
N THR A 153 32.65 52.20 3.33
CA THR A 153 31.92 53.36 2.79
C THR A 153 32.83 54.56 2.57
N ASP A 154 32.58 55.22 1.44
CA ASP A 154 33.14 56.45 0.86
C ASP A 154 33.52 57.63 1.77
N SER A 155 34.51 58.38 1.23
CA SER A 155 34.76 59.84 1.29
C SER A 155 35.29 60.50 2.57
#